data_AF-A0A1M2VIA7-F1
#
_entry.id   AF-A0A1M2VIA7-F1
#
_cell.length_a   1.000
_cell.length_b   1.000
_cell.length_c   1.000
_cell.angle_alpha   90.00
_cell.angle_beta   90.00
_cell.angle_gamma   90.00
#
_symmetry.space_group_name_H-M   'P 1'
#
loop_
_entity.id
_entity.type
_entity.pdbx_description
1 polymer ?
#
loop_
_entity_poly.entity_id
_entity_poly.type
_entity_poly.pdbx_seq_one_letter_code
_entity_poly.pdbx_strand_id
1 'polypeptide(L)'
;MLLQFPPHFVSNLAVAKYAAELCPEGFTFLAISSVGREADAWTGIATPEELAGFQAVVASFRTYAPYWDGVRSRPRRLLSVVERAIVKDTGAFLSHWGNQTFLR
;
A
#
# COMPACT_ATOMS: atom_id res chain seq x y z
N MET A 1 28.79 9.41 0.67
CA MET A 1 27.63 9.64 -0.21
C MET A 1 26.45 8.88 0.39
N LEU A 2 25.60 9.55 1.18
CA LEU A 2 24.40 8.95 1.76
C LEU A 2 23.27 9.14 0.74
N LEU A 3 22.79 8.04 0.17
CA LEU A 3 21.61 8.04 -0.69
C LEU A 3 20.40 8.45 0.15
N GLN A 4 19.94 9.69 0.02
CA GLN A 4 18.63 10.09 0.52
C GLN A 4 17.57 9.48 -0.39
N PHE A 5 17.01 8.35 0.04
CA PHE A 5 15.81 7.81 -0.58
C PHE A 5 14.61 8.67 -0.17
N PRO A 6 13.68 9.01 -1.09
CA PRO A 6 12.45 9.69 -0.72
C PRO A 6 11.68 8.87 0.33
N PRO A 7 11.00 9.51 1.30
CA PRO A 7 10.51 8.86 2.53
C PRO A 7 9.59 7.66 2.27
N HIS A 8 8.94 7.58 1.10
CA HIS A 8 8.03 6.49 0.72
C HIS A 8 8.75 5.19 0.32
N PHE A 9 9.99 5.26 -0.18
CA PHE A 9 10.79 4.06 -0.51
C PHE A 9 11.36 3.38 0.74
N VAL A 10 11.43 4.10 1.86
CA VAL A 10 12.06 3.65 3.10
C VAL A 10 11.18 2.65 3.86
N SER A 11 9.86 2.71 3.70
CA SER A 11 8.92 1.90 4.50
C SER A 11 9.05 0.40 4.25
N ASN A 12 9.16 -0.04 3.00
CA ASN A 12 9.29 -1.47 2.68
C ASN A 12 10.63 -2.04 3.15
N LEU A 13 11.70 -1.24 3.08
CA LEU A 13 13.01 -1.65 3.58
C LEU A 13 13.03 -1.74 5.11
N ALA A 14 12.35 -0.83 5.80
CA ALA A 14 12.16 -0.90 7.25
C ALA A 14 11.40 -2.17 7.66
N VAL A 15 10.31 -2.52 6.94
CA VAL A 15 9.57 -3.78 7.15
C VAL A 15 10.50 -4.98 6.98
N ALA A 16 11.30 -5.00 5.92
CA ALA A 16 12.24 -6.10 5.66
C ALA A 16 13.35 -6.21 6.73
N LYS A 17 13.87 -5.07 7.21
CA LYS A 17 14.87 -5.05 8.29
C LYS A 17 14.30 -5.66 9.57
N TYR A 18 13.18 -5.14 10.06
CA TYR A 18 12.60 -5.61 11.33
C TYR A 18 12.06 -7.04 11.22
N ALA A 19 11.58 -7.44 10.04
CA ALA A 19 11.29 -8.83 9.73
C ALA A 19 12.49 -9.74 9.97
N ALA A 20 13.68 -9.37 9.48
CA ALA A 20 14.89 -10.16 9.68
C ALA A 20 15.36 -10.17 11.15
N GLU A 21 15.29 -9.04 11.84
CA GLU A 21 15.73 -8.90 13.23
C GLU A 21 14.84 -9.65 14.22
N LEU A 22 13.51 -9.60 14.03
CA LEU A 22 12.53 -10.06 15.03
C LEU A 22 11.79 -11.34 14.62
N CYS A 23 12.16 -11.97 13.50
CA CYS A 23 11.64 -13.28 13.10
C CYS A 23 11.79 -14.36 14.19
N PRO A 24 12.93 -14.47 14.92
CA PRO A 24 13.10 -15.49 15.97
C PRO A 24 12.12 -15.33 17.15
N GLU A 25 11.59 -14.12 17.36
CA GLU A 25 10.65 -13.81 18.45
C GLU A 25 9.19 -14.09 18.05
N GLY A 26 8.93 -14.54 16.82
CA GLY A 26 7.60 -14.89 16.35
C GLY A 26 6.74 -13.69 15.92
N PHE A 27 7.33 -12.52 15.73
CA PHE A 27 6.61 -11.35 15.20
C PHE A 27 6.28 -11.51 13.71
N THR A 28 5.16 -10.89 13.30
CA THR A 28 4.74 -10.83 11.90
C THR A 28 4.89 -9.41 11.36
N PHE A 29 5.61 -9.24 10.26
CA PHE A 29 5.83 -7.94 9.61
C PHE A 29 5.27 -7.93 8.19
N LEU A 30 4.38 -6.98 7.90
CA LEU A 30 3.73 -6.86 6.59
C LEU A 30 3.85 -5.45 6.04
N ALA A 31 4.02 -5.35 4.73
CA ALA A 31 3.81 -4.11 3.99
C ALA A 31 2.48 -4.21 3.24
N ILE A 32 1.47 -3.44 3.67
CA ILE A 32 0.12 -3.50 3.09
C ILE A 32 -0.17 -2.22 2.32
N SER A 33 -0.46 -2.36 1.03
CA SER A 33 -0.84 -1.26 0.15
C SER A 33 -2.36 -1.16 0.00
N SER A 34 -2.90 -0.02 0.39
CA SER A 34 -4.23 0.43 0.00
C SER A 34 -4.10 1.33 -1.22
N VAL A 35 -4.20 0.76 -2.42
CA VAL A 35 -4.24 1.56 -3.65
C VAL A 35 -5.53 2.39 -3.68
N GLY A 36 -5.40 3.64 -4.15
CA GLY A 36 -6.50 4.61 -4.29
C GLY A 36 -6.33 5.83 -3.39
N ARG A 37 -7.17 6.84 -3.60
CA ARG A 37 -7.15 8.09 -2.82
C ARG A 37 -8.04 7.96 -1.58
N GLU A 38 -7.57 8.40 -0.42
CA GLU A 38 -8.46 8.65 0.73
C GLU A 38 -9.36 9.83 0.42
N ALA A 39 -10.67 9.63 0.51
CA ALA A 39 -11.62 10.73 0.38
C ALA A 39 -11.54 11.67 1.61
N ASP A 40 -11.01 11.17 2.72
CA ASP A 40 -11.25 11.65 4.08
C ASP A 40 -9.96 11.99 4.86
N ALA A 41 -8.77 11.61 4.37
CA ALA A 41 -7.49 11.96 5.01
C ALA A 41 -6.71 13.10 4.31
N TRP A 42 -7.15 13.50 3.11
CA TRP A 42 -6.56 14.63 2.40
C TRP A 42 -7.26 15.91 2.86
N THR A 43 -6.66 16.62 3.80
CA THR A 43 -7.21 17.87 4.38
C THR A 43 -7.06 19.09 3.45
N GLY A 44 -6.31 18.96 2.35
CA GLY A 44 -6.22 19.97 1.30
C GLY A 44 -7.34 19.82 0.27
N ILE A 45 -7.79 20.91 -0.35
CA ILE A 45 -8.48 20.78 -1.63
C ILE A 45 -7.38 20.45 -2.64
N ALA A 46 -7.45 19.28 -3.28
CA ALA A 46 -6.47 18.92 -4.32
C ALA A 46 -6.49 19.99 -5.41
N THR A 47 -5.31 20.44 -5.85
CA THR A 47 -5.22 21.40 -6.94
C THR A 47 -5.75 20.75 -8.24
N PRO A 48 -6.18 21.54 -9.24
CA PRO A 48 -6.57 21.00 -10.54
C PRO A 48 -5.46 20.16 -11.19
N GLU A 49 -4.19 20.52 -10.98
CA GLU A 49 -3.03 19.78 -11.49
C GLU A 49 -2.87 18.42 -10.80
N GLU A 50 -2.99 18.37 -9.47
CA GLU A 50 -2.94 17.11 -8.71
C GLU A 50 -4.08 16.17 -9.13
N LEU A 51 -5.28 16.72 -9.37
CA LEU A 51 -6.42 15.94 -9.83
C LEU A 51 -6.20 15.41 -11.26
N ALA A 52 -5.65 16.22 -12.15
CA ALA A 52 -5.32 15.80 -13.52
C ALA A 52 -4.24 14.70 -13.52
N GLY A 53 -3.19 14.86 -12.70
CA GLY A 53 -2.15 13.84 -12.52
C GLY A 53 -2.72 12.53 -11.98
N PHE A 54 -3.61 12.59 -10.99
CA PHE A 54 -4.29 11.41 -10.47
C PHE A 54 -5.19 10.75 -11.53
N GLN A 55 -5.94 11.53 -12.30
CA GLN A 55 -6.77 11.00 -13.39
C GLN A 55 -5.93 10.29 -14.47
N ALA A 56 -4.73 10.81 -14.79
CA ALA A 56 -3.81 10.16 -15.72
C ALA A 56 -3.31 8.80 -15.17
N VAL A 57 -3.00 8.72 -13.88
CA VAL A 57 -2.67 7.45 -13.20
C VAL A 57 -3.85 6.49 -13.21
N VAL A 58 -5.08 6.99 -12.98
CA VAL A 58 -6.28 6.15 -13.06
C VAL A 58 -6.49 5.59 -14.46
N ALA A 59 -6.33 6.44 -15.49
CA ALA A 59 -6.43 6.04 -16.88
C ALA A 59 -5.38 4.97 -17.25
N SER A 60 -4.12 5.14 -16.80
CA SER A 60 -3.06 4.16 -17.09
C SER A 60 -3.34 2.81 -16.44
N PHE A 61 -3.77 2.78 -15.18
CA PHE A 61 -4.13 1.54 -14.49
C PHE A 61 -5.36 0.85 -15.07
N ARG A 62 -6.34 1.62 -15.60
CA ARG A 62 -7.50 1.05 -16.32
C ARG A 62 -7.13 0.30 -17.60
N THR A 63 -5.97 0.56 -18.21
CA THR A 63 -5.50 -0.25 -19.34
C THR A 63 -5.23 -1.70 -18.94
N TYR A 64 -4.86 -1.94 -17.68
CA TYR A 64 -4.60 -3.26 -17.11
C TYR A 64 -5.79 -3.81 -16.32
N ALA A 65 -6.54 -2.94 -15.65
CA ALA A 65 -7.71 -3.29 -14.84
C ALA A 65 -8.90 -2.37 -15.18
N PRO A 66 -9.68 -2.67 -16.23
CA PRO A 66 -10.74 -1.78 -16.73
C PRO A 66 -11.82 -1.43 -15.70
N TYR A 67 -12.03 -2.30 -14.71
CA TYR A 67 -13.04 -2.14 -13.66
C TYR A 67 -12.57 -1.30 -12.47
N TRP A 68 -11.28 -0.99 -12.38
CA TRP A 68 -10.73 -0.24 -11.26
C TRP A 68 -11.08 1.25 -11.37
N ASP A 69 -11.54 1.83 -10.27
CA ASP A 69 -12.14 3.16 -10.22
C ASP A 69 -11.30 4.21 -9.50
N GLY A 70 -10.15 3.84 -8.94
CA GLY A 70 -9.29 4.76 -8.21
C GLY A 70 -9.67 4.96 -6.74
N VAL A 71 -10.77 4.36 -6.28
CA VAL A 71 -11.28 4.55 -4.92
C VAL A 71 -10.48 3.68 -3.95
N ARG A 72 -10.00 4.29 -2.85
CA ARG A 72 -9.28 3.54 -1.82
C ARG A 72 -10.21 2.58 -1.10
N SER A 73 -9.68 1.41 -0.78
CA SER A 73 -10.39 0.42 0.01
C SER A 73 -10.69 0.87 1.44
N ARG A 74 -11.86 0.44 1.96
CA ARG A 74 -12.31 0.77 3.32
C ARG A 74 -11.32 0.25 4.38
N PRO A 75 -11.09 0.97 5.50
CA PRO A 75 -10.18 0.55 6.56
C PRO A 75 -10.41 -0.88 7.07
N ARG A 76 -11.68 -1.32 7.15
CA ARG A 76 -12.05 -2.70 7.53
C ARG A 76 -11.40 -3.79 6.66
N ARG A 77 -11.13 -3.52 5.38
CA ARG A 77 -10.44 -4.50 4.51
C ARG A 77 -8.97 -4.67 4.92
N LEU A 78 -8.28 -3.58 5.23
CA LEU A 78 -6.90 -3.63 5.73
C LEU A 78 -6.83 -4.39 7.05
N LEU A 79 -7.75 -4.12 7.98
CA LEU A 79 -7.83 -4.83 9.25
C LEU A 79 -7.98 -6.34 9.05
N SER A 80 -8.82 -6.77 8.10
CA SER A 80 -8.98 -8.19 7.80
C SER A 80 -7.70 -8.87 7.28
N VAL A 81 -6.78 -8.13 6.66
CA VAL A 81 -5.47 -8.67 6.24
C VAL A 81 -4.60 -8.88 7.48
N VAL A 82 -4.57 -7.91 8.38
CA VAL A 82 -3.81 -8.00 9.65
C VAL A 82 -4.33 -9.15 10.52
N GLU A 83 -5.64 -9.29 10.66
CA GLU A 83 -6.27 -10.35 11.49
C GLU A 83 -5.99 -11.77 10.98
N ARG A 84 -5.70 -11.93 9.69
CA ARG A 84 -5.42 -13.23 9.06
C ARG A 84 -3.92 -13.50 8.87
N ALA A 85 -3.08 -12.52 9.16
CA ALA A 85 -1.64 -12.62 9.01
C ALA A 85 -1.04 -13.61 10.00
N ILE A 86 -0.10 -14.42 9.53
CA ILE A 86 0.66 -15.34 10.37
C ILE A 86 2.17 -15.21 10.09
N VAL A 87 3.00 -15.78 10.97
CA VAL A 87 4.48 -15.61 10.92
C VAL A 87 5.08 -15.93 9.54
N LYS A 88 4.54 -16.92 8.82
CA LYS A 88 5.01 -17.27 7.46
C LYS A 88 4.80 -16.15 6.42
N ASP A 89 3.91 -15.20 6.70
CA ASP A 89 3.59 -14.09 5.81
C ASP A 89 4.56 -12.91 5.99
N THR A 90 5.46 -12.98 6.99
CA THR A 90 6.47 -11.96 7.26
C THR A 90 7.28 -11.59 6.02
N GLY A 91 7.43 -10.29 5.78
CA GLY A 91 8.12 -9.72 4.64
C GLY A 91 7.25 -9.60 3.38
N ALA A 92 6.00 -10.07 3.40
CA ALA A 92 5.12 -9.96 2.26
C ALA A 92 4.69 -8.51 1.97
N PHE A 93 4.67 -8.17 0.68
CA PHE A 93 4.02 -6.97 0.17
C PHE A 93 2.65 -7.34 -0.40
N LEU A 94 1.59 -6.93 0.31
CA LEU A 94 0.21 -7.35 0.06
C LEU A 94 -0.67 -6.16 -0.29
N SER A 95 -1.68 -6.38 -1.11
CA SER A 95 -2.78 -5.46 -1.30
C SER A 95 -3.74 -5.51 -0.12
N HIS A 96 -4.72 -4.61 -0.10
CA HIS A 96 -5.85 -4.62 0.82
C HIS A 96 -6.75 -5.87 0.72
N TRP A 97 -6.47 -6.80 -0.22
CA TRP A 97 -7.09 -8.12 -0.30
C TRP A 97 -6.28 -9.22 0.38
N GLY A 98 -5.04 -8.94 0.81
CA GLY A 98 -4.11 -9.92 1.36
C GLY A 98 -3.38 -10.76 0.30
N ASN A 99 -3.27 -10.25 -0.93
CA ASN A 99 -2.59 -10.90 -2.04
C ASN A 99 -1.84 -9.88 -2.92
N GLN A 100 -1.21 -10.32 -4.00
CA GLN A 100 -0.46 -9.44 -4.91
C GLN A 100 -1.33 -8.84 -6.05
N THR A 101 -2.65 -8.81 -5.87
CA THR A 101 -3.58 -8.15 -6.81
C THR A 101 -3.99 -6.79 -6.24
N PHE A 102 -3.51 -5.71 -6.84
CA PHE A 102 -3.61 -4.35 -6.30
C PHE A 102 -4.72 -3.49 -6.91
N LEU A 103 -5.06 -3.73 -8.18
CA LEU A 103 -5.98 -2.91 -8.99
C LEU A 103 -7.31 -3.62 -9.24
N ARG A 104 -7.88 -4.24 -8.20
CA ARG A 104 -9.16 -4.94 -8.30
C ARG A 104 -10.31 -4.10 -7.79
#